data_AF-A0A7R9VMR1-F1
#
_entry.id   AF-A0A7R9VMR1-F1
#
_cell.length_a   1.000
_cell.length_b   1.000
_cell.length_c   1.000
_cell.angle_alpha   90.00
_cell.angle_beta   90.00
_cell.angle_gamma   90.00
#
_symmetry.space_group_name_H-M   'P 1'
#
loop_
_entity.id
_entity.type
_entity.pdbx_description
1 polymer ?
#
loop_
_entity_poly.entity_id
_entity_poly.type
_entity_poly.pdbx_seq_one_letter_code
_entity_poly.pdbx_strand_id
1 'polypeptide(L)'
;MKQLFSSPCATLALISLLLFVPGPISASRVSSASSSNLNKTSSINFLAIGDWGGVGSYVLGFISMDLFRRIEQEKVAVGLAEVAKKQGAEFVMGLGDNFYMSGVGGRHPFDRIERTFEDVYSDPALQIPFYSCAGNH
;
A
#
# COMPACT_ATOMS: atom_id res chain seq x y z
N MET A 1 -30.07 60.07 83.50
CA MET A 1 -31.07 60.63 82.57
C MET A 1 -31.52 59.53 81.64
N LYS A 2 -32.80 59.52 81.26
CA LYS A 2 -33.59 58.38 80.77
C LYS A 2 -33.24 57.94 79.33
N GLN A 3 -33.23 56.60 79.13
CA GLN A 3 -33.69 55.84 77.94
C GLN A 3 -32.81 55.91 76.65
N LEU A 4 -32.79 54.96 75.70
CA LEU A 4 -33.67 53.85 75.27
C LEU A 4 -32.84 52.82 74.41
N PHE A 5 -32.97 51.50 74.69
CA PHE A 5 -33.07 50.31 73.78
C PHE A 5 -31.95 49.99 72.74
N SER A 6 -31.62 48.76 72.32
CA SER A 6 -31.99 47.36 72.60
C SER A 6 -30.94 46.42 71.93
N SER A 7 -30.80 45.20 72.48
CA SER A 7 -29.70 44.21 72.35
C SER A 7 -29.59 43.40 71.01
N PRO A 8 -28.92 42.22 70.92
CA PRO A 8 -27.74 41.98 70.08
C PRO A 8 -27.93 40.88 69.01
N CYS A 9 -26.97 40.65 68.11
CA CYS A 9 -26.77 39.31 67.54
C CYS A 9 -25.37 39.17 66.92
N ALA A 10 -24.55 38.35 67.56
CA ALA A 10 -23.25 37.93 67.07
C ALA A 10 -23.40 36.94 65.91
N THR A 11 -22.53 36.99 64.89
CA THR A 11 -21.96 35.76 64.31
C THR A 11 -20.59 36.03 63.67
N LEU A 12 -19.69 35.08 63.90
CA LEU A 12 -18.24 35.08 63.75
C LEU A 12 -17.73 34.83 62.33
N ALA A 13 -16.40 35.00 62.21
CA ALA A 13 -15.45 34.22 61.39
C ALA A 13 -15.27 34.66 59.93
N LEU A 14 -14.08 34.64 59.32
CA LEU A 14 -12.75 34.18 59.71
C LEU A 14 -11.73 34.83 58.74
N ILE A 15 -10.52 35.10 59.23
CA ILE A 15 -9.34 35.56 58.48
C ILE A 15 -8.86 34.45 57.53
N SER A 16 -8.43 34.81 56.31
CA SER A 16 -7.43 34.02 55.58
C SER A 16 -6.63 34.89 54.61
N LEU A 17 -5.44 35.25 55.05
CA LEU A 17 -4.33 35.77 54.27
C LEU A 17 -3.74 34.62 53.45
N LEU A 18 -3.89 34.64 52.13
CA LEU A 18 -3.33 33.61 51.25
C LEU A 18 -2.01 34.07 50.64
N LEU A 19 -1.01 33.23 50.90
CA LEU A 19 0.42 33.37 50.68
C LEU A 19 0.78 33.27 49.19
N PHE A 20 1.79 34.04 48.81
CA PHE A 20 2.52 33.96 47.55
C PHE A 20 3.14 32.56 47.41
N VAL A 21 2.66 31.76 46.46
CA VAL A 21 3.25 30.45 46.12
C VAL A 21 4.19 30.65 44.93
N PRO A 22 5.52 30.49 45.08
CA PRO A 22 6.41 30.39 43.94
C PRO A 22 6.28 28.99 43.36
N GLY A 23 5.44 28.83 42.33
CA GLY A 23 5.36 27.60 41.55
C GLY A 23 6.60 27.40 40.66
N PRO A 24 7.01 26.16 40.36
CA PRO A 24 8.13 25.90 39.46
C PRO A 24 7.80 26.43 38.06
N ILE A 25 8.72 27.20 37.48
CA ILE A 25 8.67 27.59 36.08
C ILE A 25 8.82 26.30 35.26
N SER A 26 7.72 25.73 34.80
CA SER A 26 7.76 24.71 33.76
C SER A 26 8.32 25.37 32.50
N ALA A 27 9.56 25.05 32.16
CA ALA A 27 10.09 25.36 30.85
C ALA A 27 9.27 24.57 29.82
N SER A 28 8.30 25.22 29.19
CA SER A 28 7.63 24.70 28.01
C SER A 28 8.71 24.42 26.98
N ARG A 29 9.07 23.15 26.78
CA ARG A 29 9.79 22.77 25.57
C ARG A 29 8.83 23.09 24.43
N VAL A 30 9.15 24.13 23.66
CA VAL A 30 8.61 24.25 22.32
C VAL A 30 9.08 22.98 21.63
N SER A 31 8.18 22.00 21.51
CA SER A 31 8.35 20.91 20.57
C SER A 31 8.46 21.61 19.23
N SER A 32 9.69 21.72 18.73
CA SER A 32 9.93 22.06 17.34
C SER A 32 9.19 20.97 16.58
N ALA A 33 7.99 21.29 16.10
CA ALA A 33 7.25 20.43 15.21
C ALA A 33 8.22 20.21 14.05
N SER A 34 8.79 19.00 13.99
CA SER A 34 9.66 18.61 12.89
C SER A 34 8.83 18.85 11.64
N SER A 35 9.21 19.87 10.87
CA SER A 35 8.69 20.16 9.55
C SER A 35 9.18 19.07 8.58
N SER A 36 8.83 17.81 8.84
CA SER A 36 9.14 16.66 7.99
C SER A 36 8.07 16.43 6.93
N ASN A 37 7.06 17.30 6.83
CA ASN A 37 5.99 17.24 5.82
C ASN A 37 6.13 18.34 4.75
N LEU A 38 7.35 18.64 4.33
CA LEU A 38 7.60 19.44 3.13
C LEU A 38 8.38 18.57 2.15
N ASN A 39 7.68 18.17 1.08
CA ASN A 39 8.18 17.48 -0.12
C ASN A 39 8.37 15.95 -0.06
N LYS A 40 7.31 15.20 0.26
CA LYS A 40 7.18 13.85 -0.31
C LYS A 40 6.58 14.02 -1.71
N THR A 41 7.42 14.00 -2.74
CA THR A 41 6.93 13.85 -4.12
C THR A 41 6.18 12.52 -4.18
N SER A 42 4.89 12.56 -4.50
CA SER A 42 4.10 11.36 -4.75
C SER A 42 4.58 10.75 -6.07
N SER A 43 5.46 9.76 -6.00
CA SER A 43 5.88 8.95 -7.15
C SER A 43 4.89 7.82 -7.34
N ILE A 44 4.58 7.51 -8.59
CA ILE A 44 3.86 6.29 -8.97
C ILE A 44 4.88 5.33 -9.56
N ASN A 45 4.93 4.13 -9.04
CA ASN A 45 5.84 3.09 -9.53
C ASN A 45 5.01 1.96 -10.14
N PHE A 46 5.30 1.60 -11.38
CA PHE A 46 4.61 0.52 -12.07
C PHE A 46 5.59 -0.27 -12.93
N LEU A 47 5.19 -1.49 -13.27
CA LEU A 47 5.95 -2.37 -14.14
C LEU A 47 5.31 -2.41 -15.52
N ALA A 48 6.11 -2.62 -16.56
CA ALA A 48 5.61 -2.81 -17.92
C ALA A 48 6.17 -4.11 -18.49
N ILE A 49 5.29 -4.96 -19.02
CA ILE A 49 5.64 -6.22 -19.66
C ILE A 49 4.84 -6.40 -20.95
N GLY A 50 5.44 -6.97 -21.98
CA GLY A 50 4.79 -7.33 -23.24
C GLY A 50 5.19 -8.74 -23.64
N ASP A 51 4.49 -9.30 -24.65
CA ASP A 51 4.92 -10.52 -25.32
C ASP A 51 5.11 -11.71 -24.35
N TRP A 52 4.28 -11.75 -23.30
CA TRP A 52 4.46 -12.66 -22.18
C TRP A 52 3.58 -13.90 -22.26
N GLY A 53 2.73 -14.03 -23.29
CA GLY A 53 1.64 -15.00 -23.34
C GLY A 53 1.98 -16.47 -23.52
N GLY A 54 3.15 -16.93 -23.07
CA GLY A 54 3.58 -18.33 -23.11
C GLY A 54 3.49 -18.93 -24.51
N VAL A 55 3.07 -20.18 -24.61
CA VAL A 55 2.50 -20.76 -25.85
C VAL A 55 1.29 -21.61 -25.50
N GLY A 56 0.37 -21.74 -26.45
CA GLY A 56 -0.54 -22.89 -26.44
C GLY A 56 0.25 -24.18 -26.71
N SER A 57 -0.25 -25.31 -26.21
CA SER A 57 0.41 -26.61 -26.34
C SER A 57 0.73 -26.96 -27.80
N TYR A 58 1.96 -26.68 -28.23
CA TYR A 58 2.51 -27.06 -29.54
C TYR A 58 3.59 -28.11 -29.31
N VAL A 59 3.32 -29.31 -29.82
CA VAL A 59 4.29 -30.41 -29.85
C VAL A 59 4.92 -30.42 -31.24
N LEU A 60 6.15 -29.92 -31.36
CA LEU A 60 6.99 -30.14 -32.53
C LEU A 60 7.97 -31.28 -32.20
N GLY A 61 7.53 -32.52 -32.41
CA GLY A 61 8.33 -33.73 -32.14
C GLY A 61 8.48 -34.05 -30.66
N PHE A 62 9.67 -34.52 -30.23
CA PHE A 62 9.95 -34.99 -28.86
C PHE A 62 10.19 -33.87 -27.83
N ILE A 63 10.05 -32.59 -28.21
CA ILE A 63 10.29 -31.44 -27.34
C ILE A 63 9.00 -30.62 -27.25
N SER A 64 8.44 -30.54 -26.05
CA SER A 64 7.33 -29.63 -25.76
C SER A 64 7.87 -28.19 -25.72
N MET A 65 7.63 -27.41 -26.78
CA MET A 65 7.98 -25.98 -26.81
C MET A 65 7.28 -25.20 -25.69
N ASP A 66 6.13 -25.71 -25.25
CA ASP A 66 5.38 -25.29 -24.07
C ASP A 66 6.24 -25.24 -22.81
N LEU A 67 7.03 -26.28 -22.56
CA LEU A 67 7.85 -26.37 -21.36
C LEU A 67 8.97 -25.31 -21.38
N PHE A 68 9.68 -25.18 -22.49
CA PHE A 68 10.79 -24.23 -22.58
C PHE A 68 10.31 -22.78 -22.43
N ARG A 69 9.23 -22.40 -23.13
CA ARG A 69 8.71 -21.03 -23.06
C ARG A 69 8.10 -20.72 -21.69
N ARG A 70 7.47 -21.69 -21.04
CA ARG A 70 6.98 -21.53 -19.67
C ARG A 70 8.13 -21.25 -18.69
N ILE A 71 9.25 -21.98 -18.79
CA ILE A 71 10.42 -21.76 -17.93
C ILE A 71 10.97 -20.33 -18.09
N GLU A 72 11.08 -19.83 -19.33
CA GLU A 72 11.56 -18.47 -19.56
C GLU A 72 10.56 -17.42 -19.03
N GLN A 73 9.26 -17.63 -19.21
CA GLN A 73 8.23 -16.76 -18.66
C GLN A 73 8.27 -16.73 -17.11
N GLU A 74 8.43 -17.88 -16.45
CA GLU A 74 8.56 -18.00 -15.00
C GLU A 74 9.80 -17.25 -14.48
N LYS A 75 10.95 -17.33 -15.15
CA LYS A 75 12.14 -16.54 -14.78
C LYS A 75 11.89 -15.04 -14.83
N VAL A 76 11.19 -14.57 -15.87
CA VAL A 76 10.77 -13.16 -15.97
C VAL A 76 9.84 -12.80 -14.82
N ALA A 77 8.89 -13.67 -14.47
CA ALA A 77 7.97 -13.44 -13.35
C ALA A 77 8.72 -13.31 -12.00
N VAL A 78 9.74 -14.12 -11.76
CA VAL A 78 10.62 -13.99 -10.57
C VAL A 78 11.30 -12.63 -10.53
N GLY A 79 11.92 -12.20 -11.63
CA GLY A 79 12.56 -10.88 -11.71
C GLY A 79 11.56 -9.73 -11.56
N LEU A 80 10.37 -9.87 -12.15
CA LEU A 80 9.29 -8.90 -12.03
C LEU A 80 8.86 -8.75 -10.57
N ALA A 81 8.71 -9.86 -9.84
CA ALA A 81 8.37 -9.85 -8.41
C ALA A 81 9.47 -9.21 -7.55
N GLU A 82 10.74 -9.49 -7.83
CA GLU A 82 11.86 -8.85 -7.11
C GLU A 82 11.86 -7.33 -7.30
N VAL A 83 11.63 -6.85 -8.53
CA VAL A 83 11.54 -5.42 -8.83
C VAL A 83 10.28 -4.82 -8.18
N ALA A 84 9.15 -5.51 -8.21
CA ALA A 84 7.91 -5.08 -7.56
C ALA A 84 8.13 -4.83 -6.07
N LYS A 85 8.76 -5.78 -5.37
CA LYS A 85 9.10 -5.67 -3.93
C LYS A 85 10.04 -4.51 -3.67
N LYS A 86 11.09 -4.38 -4.50
CA LYS A 86 12.14 -3.37 -4.30
C LYS A 86 11.65 -1.94 -4.55
N GLN A 87 10.81 -1.75 -5.56
CA GLN A 87 10.35 -0.42 -5.98
C GLN A 87 8.97 -0.05 -5.42
N GLY A 88 8.26 -1.00 -4.80
CA GLY A 88 6.89 -0.76 -4.35
C GLY A 88 5.96 -0.50 -5.53
N ALA A 89 5.95 -1.42 -6.50
CA ALA A 89 5.09 -1.29 -7.66
C ALA A 89 3.60 -1.35 -7.27
N GLU A 90 2.80 -0.45 -7.83
CA GLU A 90 1.37 -0.32 -7.54
C GLU A 90 0.49 -1.06 -8.54
N PHE A 91 0.97 -1.26 -9.77
CA PHE A 91 0.30 -2.03 -10.81
C PHE A 91 1.30 -2.49 -11.88
N VAL A 92 0.83 -3.39 -12.76
CA VAL A 92 1.54 -3.84 -13.96
C VAL A 92 0.76 -3.41 -15.19
N MET A 93 1.46 -2.92 -16.20
CA MET A 93 0.93 -2.61 -17.52
C MET A 93 1.31 -3.72 -18.51
N GLY A 94 0.31 -4.43 -19.04
CA GLY A 94 0.47 -5.43 -20.09
C GLY A 94 0.36 -4.78 -21.47
N LEU A 95 1.42 -4.87 -22.26
CA LEU A 95 1.58 -4.16 -23.55
C LEU A 95 1.05 -4.93 -24.77
N GLY A 96 0.39 -6.08 -24.56
CA GLY A 96 -0.16 -6.92 -25.63
C GLY A 96 0.43 -8.32 -25.64
N ASP A 97 -0.11 -9.16 -26.52
CA ASP A 97 0.28 -10.55 -26.73
C ASP A 97 0.29 -11.39 -25.44
N ASN A 98 -0.81 -11.22 -24.70
CA ASN A 98 -1.05 -11.84 -23.40
C ASN A 98 -1.22 -13.37 -23.50
N PHE A 99 -1.58 -13.91 -24.68
CA PHE A 99 -1.79 -15.34 -24.89
C PHE A 99 -1.45 -15.76 -26.32
N TYR A 100 -0.24 -16.27 -26.56
CA TYR A 100 0.17 -16.77 -27.87
C TYR A 100 -0.51 -18.11 -28.24
N MET A 101 -0.83 -18.43 -29.49
CA MET A 101 -0.70 -17.61 -30.70
C MET A 101 -2.06 -17.06 -31.19
N SER A 102 -3.16 -17.44 -30.54
CA SER A 102 -4.54 -17.17 -30.96
C SER A 102 -5.45 -16.89 -29.76
N GLY A 103 -4.89 -16.26 -28.73
CA GLY A 103 -5.59 -15.85 -27.55
C GLY A 103 -6.01 -17.01 -26.64
N VAL A 104 -7.11 -16.76 -25.92
CA VAL A 104 -7.77 -17.71 -25.00
C VAL A 104 -8.93 -18.47 -25.67
N GLY A 105 -9.00 -18.48 -27.00
CA GLY A 105 -10.01 -19.24 -27.72
C GLY A 105 -9.75 -20.75 -27.68
N GLY A 106 -10.78 -21.57 -27.44
CA GLY A 106 -10.65 -23.03 -27.52
C GLY A 106 -11.59 -23.80 -26.60
N ARG A 107 -11.32 -25.10 -26.43
CA ARG A 107 -12.10 -26.01 -25.57
C ARG A 107 -11.93 -25.73 -24.07
N HIS A 108 -10.76 -25.21 -23.67
CA HIS A 108 -10.38 -25.03 -22.26
C HIS A 108 -9.77 -23.62 -22.04
N PRO A 109 -10.57 -22.55 -22.14
CA PRO A 109 -10.08 -21.18 -22.00
C PRO A 109 -9.55 -20.87 -20.59
N PHE A 110 -10.17 -21.43 -19.55
CA PHE A 110 -9.78 -21.20 -18.16
C PHE A 110 -8.44 -21.86 -17.81
N ASP A 111 -8.23 -23.12 -18.18
CA ASP A 111 -6.95 -23.81 -18.00
C ASP A 111 -5.79 -23.05 -18.66
N ARG A 112 -6.08 -22.37 -19.78
CA ARG A 112 -5.09 -21.53 -20.47
C ARG A 112 -4.74 -20.29 -19.66
N ILE A 113 -5.73 -19.62 -19.09
CA ILE A 113 -5.54 -18.45 -18.22
C ILE A 113 -4.77 -18.85 -16.97
N GLU A 114 -5.19 -19.92 -16.30
CA GLU A 114 -4.55 -20.43 -15.09
C GLU A 114 -3.06 -20.71 -15.33
N ARG A 115 -2.75 -21.54 -16.33
CA ARG A 115 -1.35 -21.96 -16.60
C ARG A 115 -0.44 -20.85 -17.12
N THR A 116 -0.97 -19.87 -17.84
CA THR A 116 -0.16 -18.82 -18.51
C THR A 116 -0.06 -17.56 -17.67
N PHE A 117 -1.07 -17.29 -16.83
CA PHE A 117 -1.15 -16.05 -16.06
C PHE A 117 -1.16 -16.33 -14.56
N GLU A 118 -2.17 -17.03 -14.05
CA GLU A 118 -2.38 -17.15 -12.59
C GLU A 118 -1.24 -17.92 -11.91
N ASP A 119 -0.82 -19.05 -12.47
CA ASP A 119 0.28 -19.87 -11.96
C ASP A 119 1.62 -19.13 -12.03
N VAL A 120 1.86 -18.44 -13.16
CA VAL A 120 3.15 -17.82 -13.48
C VAL A 120 3.39 -16.56 -12.65
N TYR A 121 2.36 -15.73 -12.48
CA TYR A 121 2.43 -14.45 -11.75
C TYR A 121 1.82 -14.56 -10.34
N SER A 122 2.01 -15.70 -9.68
CA SER A 122 1.44 -16.03 -8.36
C SER A 122 2.19 -15.46 -7.15
N ASP A 123 3.37 -14.84 -7.34
CA ASP A 123 4.12 -14.25 -6.22
C ASP A 123 3.29 -13.18 -5.49
N PRO A 124 3.31 -13.11 -4.14
CA PRO A 124 2.57 -12.11 -3.38
C PRO A 124 2.80 -10.66 -3.82
N ALA A 125 4.00 -10.32 -4.30
CA ALA A 125 4.31 -8.97 -4.76
C ALA A 125 3.72 -8.63 -6.14
N LEU A 126 3.23 -9.64 -6.87
CA LEU A 126 2.51 -9.47 -8.12
C LEU A 126 0.99 -9.53 -7.94
N GLN A 127 0.50 -9.66 -6.70
CA GLN A 127 -0.93 -9.53 -6.36
C GLN A 127 -1.37 -8.06 -6.34
N ILE A 128 -1.05 -7.37 -7.41
CA ILE A 128 -1.36 -5.98 -7.72
C ILE A 128 -2.12 -5.95 -9.07
N PRO A 129 -2.87 -4.88 -9.39
CA PRO A 129 -3.65 -4.84 -10.63
C PRO A 129 -2.79 -5.00 -11.88
N PHE A 130 -3.25 -5.83 -12.81
CA PHE A 130 -2.73 -5.90 -14.18
C PHE A 130 -3.69 -5.15 -15.11
N TYR A 131 -3.22 -4.05 -15.69
CA TYR A 131 -3.93 -3.33 -16.74
C TYR A 131 -3.32 -3.69 -18.10
N SER A 132 -4.02 -4.51 -18.87
CA SER A 132 -3.50 -5.04 -20.13
C SER A 132 -4.30 -4.55 -21.33
N CYS A 133 -3.61 -4.29 -22.43
CA CYS A 133 -4.22 -4.16 -23.74
C CYS A 133 -4.14 -5.48 -24.53
N ALA A 134 -4.96 -5.62 -25.57
CA ALA A 134 -4.87 -6.74 -26.51
C ALA A 134 -3.74 -6.48 -27.52
N GLY A 135 -3.02 -7.54 -27.89
CA GLY A 135 -2.07 -7.53 -29.00
C GLY A 135 -2.68 -8.13 -30.27
N ASN A 136 -1.84 -8.58 -31.18
CA ASN A 136 -2.28 -9.24 -32.42
C ASN A 136 -2.55 -10.74 -32.24
N HIS A 137 -2.10 -11.32 -31.13
CA HIS A 137 -2.28 -12.75 -30.83
C HIS A 137 -3.52 -13.07 -29.99
#